data_AF-A0A554V5E7-F1
#
_entry.id   AF-A0A554V5E7-F1
#
_cell.length_a   1.000
_cell.length_b   1.000
_cell.length_c   1.000
_cell.angle_alpha   90.00
_cell.angle_beta   90.00
_cell.angle_gamma   90.00
#
_symmetry.space_group_name_H-M   'P 1'
#
loop_
_entity.id
_entity.type
_entity.pdbx_description
1 polymer ?
#
loop_
_entity_poly.entity_id
_entity_poly.type
_entity_poly.pdbx_seq_one_letter_code
_entity_poly.pdbx_strand_id
1 'polypeptide(L)'
;MLLVGGVLAQIAMFATGDIGKAGDVTSTNPYLEIFTTLGTFGALGLILYYRHSSNFVLFSVIGGLMLIELVWGIVEQSKTPFLGTVLAVIIRIGASGISRARAAGIVVGGVAVGAMFSWLQSFKVGTLTAQAAMQAASADLEYPPGVRPFLSIFRRFDLFEAATDVYYMNGRPWISPAELAHRAVIDLIPSQLGVTKYPSGVEWATNVRGSSVDMSQVTVSLAEGHFNEGYLVAGYAGVFAESFVVLAMIFLVARCLRSRHIYLLGLAFVELPPLFERGVLGISETVGKTLQQMVVAAIVALAVAQYRSFRAHRARAARPQTPSTTERVVLENAHV
;
A
#
# COMPACT_ATOMS: atom_id res chain seq x y z
N MET A 1 14.73 4.32 12.24
CA MET A 1 15.59 3.59 11.29
C MET A 1 14.84 3.36 9.99
N LEU A 2 13.86 2.44 9.94
CA LEU A 2 13.02 2.18 8.76
C LEU A 2 12.58 3.45 8.00
N LEU A 3 11.77 4.33 8.64
CA LEU A 3 11.36 5.63 8.08
C LEU A 3 12.52 6.46 7.49
N VAL A 4 13.65 6.56 8.19
CA VAL A 4 14.79 7.39 7.76
C VAL A 4 15.48 6.78 6.54
N GLY A 5 15.60 5.45 6.48
CA GLY A 5 16.12 4.75 5.32
C GLY A 5 15.22 4.93 4.10
N GLY A 6 13.90 4.82 4.28
CA GLY A 6 12.94 4.98 3.20
C GLY A 6 12.80 6.41 2.70
N VAL A 7 12.80 7.42 3.58
CA VAL A 7 12.83 8.84 3.15
C VAL A 7 14.11 9.16 2.37
N LEU A 8 15.26 8.57 2.74
CA LEU A 8 16.49 8.70 1.95
C LEU A 8 16.39 7.97 0.60
N ALA A 9 15.70 6.84 0.51
CA ALA A 9 15.44 6.14 -0.75
C ALA A 9 14.44 6.89 -1.65
N GLN A 10 13.40 7.50 -1.07
CA GLN A 10 12.45 8.37 -1.77
C GLN A 10 13.17 9.58 -2.39
N ILE A 11 14.06 10.23 -1.63
CA ILE A 11 14.92 11.31 -2.12
C ILE A 11 15.87 10.80 -3.21
N ALA A 12 16.44 9.59 -3.07
CA ALA A 12 17.33 9.01 -4.08
C ALA A 12 16.60 8.72 -5.40
N MET A 13 15.42 8.08 -5.38
CA MET A 13 14.61 7.82 -6.58
C MET A 13 14.19 9.12 -7.26
N PHE A 14 13.83 10.15 -6.48
CA PHE A 14 13.52 11.47 -7.02
C PHE A 14 14.75 12.13 -7.69
N ALA A 15 15.95 11.95 -7.13
CA ALA A 15 17.19 12.53 -7.65
C ALA A 15 17.77 11.78 -8.86
N THR A 16 17.56 10.45 -8.97
CA THR A 16 17.98 9.66 -10.15
C THR A 16 16.96 9.69 -11.28
N GLY A 17 15.68 9.96 -10.97
CA GLY A 17 14.57 9.84 -11.92
C GLY A 17 13.97 8.43 -12.00
N ASP A 18 14.42 7.49 -11.16
CA ASP A 18 13.93 6.10 -11.09
C ASP A 18 12.52 5.97 -10.46
N ILE A 19 11.71 7.03 -10.49
CA ILE A 19 10.39 7.07 -9.87
C ILE A 19 9.42 6.20 -10.68
N GLY A 20 9.03 5.06 -10.11
CA GLY A 20 7.97 4.22 -10.64
C GLY A 20 6.64 4.98 -10.73
N LYS A 21 5.87 4.70 -11.77
CA LYS A 21 4.58 5.32 -12.05
C LYS A 21 3.47 4.30 -11.81
N ALA A 22 2.29 4.79 -11.44
CA ALA A 22 1.07 3.99 -11.41
C ALA A 22 0.86 3.27 -12.77
N GLY A 23 0.91 1.94 -12.77
CA GLY A 23 0.81 1.08 -13.96
C GLY A 23 2.11 0.41 -14.42
N ASP A 24 3.28 0.79 -13.88
CA ASP A 24 4.55 0.14 -14.24
C ASP A 24 4.58 -1.31 -13.74
N VAL A 25 4.58 -2.27 -14.69
CA VAL A 25 4.64 -3.72 -14.41
C VAL A 25 6.04 -4.15 -13.92
N THR A 26 7.06 -3.34 -14.20
CA THR A 26 8.47 -3.57 -13.83
C THR A 26 9.09 -2.30 -13.27
N SER A 27 9.56 -2.35 -12.03
CA SER A 27 10.25 -1.25 -11.36
C SER A 27 11.59 -0.91 -12.00
N THR A 28 11.86 0.39 -12.20
CA THR A 28 13.16 0.89 -12.68
C THR A 28 14.30 0.58 -11.71
N ASN A 29 14.02 0.59 -10.40
CA ASN A 29 15.02 0.36 -9.35
C ASN A 29 14.41 -0.39 -8.15
N PRO A 30 14.23 -1.72 -8.23
CA PRO A 30 13.55 -2.51 -7.20
C PRO A 30 14.28 -2.50 -5.85
N TYR A 31 15.58 -2.18 -5.82
CA TYR A 31 16.32 -2.06 -4.56
C TYR A 31 15.93 -0.80 -3.79
N LEU A 32 15.75 0.35 -4.46
CA LEU A 32 15.28 1.57 -3.80
C LEU A 32 13.82 1.44 -3.38
N GLU A 33 12.97 0.83 -4.20
CA GLU A 33 11.56 0.55 -3.88
C GLU A 33 11.39 -0.25 -2.59
N ILE A 34 12.17 -1.32 -2.39
CA ILE A 34 12.16 -2.07 -1.12
C ILE A 34 12.46 -1.16 0.08
N PHE A 35 13.34 -0.16 -0.08
CA PHE A 35 13.59 0.82 0.97
C PHE A 35 12.48 1.87 1.12
N THR A 36 11.81 2.31 0.06
CA THR A 36 10.67 3.25 0.17
C THR A 36 9.47 2.60 0.86
N THR A 37 9.11 1.36 0.51
CA THR A 37 8.13 0.53 1.23
C THR A 37 8.50 0.37 2.72
N LEU A 38 9.78 0.12 3.03
CA LEU A 38 10.25 0.10 4.43
C LEU A 38 10.14 1.49 5.11
N GLY A 39 10.17 2.58 4.36
CA GLY A 39 9.85 3.93 4.81
C GLY A 39 8.43 4.03 5.32
N THR A 40 7.47 3.67 4.47
CA THR A 40 6.03 3.73 4.73
C THR A 40 5.62 2.75 5.85
N PHE A 41 6.17 1.52 5.93
CA PHE A 41 6.04 0.66 7.13
C PHE A 41 6.49 1.38 8.41
N GLY A 42 7.54 2.20 8.31
CA GLY A 42 8.04 3.04 9.40
C GLY A 42 7.09 4.18 9.77
N ALA A 43 6.47 4.84 8.79
CA ALA A 43 5.45 5.87 9.00
C ALA A 43 4.19 5.30 9.64
N LEU A 44 3.64 4.21 9.08
CA LEU A 44 2.46 3.50 9.61
C LEU A 44 2.71 2.95 11.02
N GLY A 45 3.91 2.43 11.28
CA GLY A 45 4.33 1.99 12.61
C GLY A 45 4.32 3.12 13.65
N LEU A 46 4.73 4.33 13.28
CA LEU A 46 4.63 5.50 14.14
C LEU A 46 3.17 5.97 14.27
N ILE A 47 2.39 6.03 13.19
CA ILE A 47 0.97 6.42 13.22
C ILE A 47 0.17 5.51 14.16
N LEU A 48 0.40 4.19 14.15
CA LEU A 48 -0.27 3.26 15.07
C LEU A 48 0.27 3.33 16.51
N TYR A 49 1.60 3.25 16.69
CA TYR A 49 2.19 2.92 18.00
C TYR A 49 2.87 4.10 18.72
N TYR A 50 3.16 5.23 18.06
CA TYR A 50 3.74 6.39 18.74
C TYR A 50 2.76 6.95 19.78
N ARG A 51 3.27 7.24 20.97
CA ARG A 51 2.53 7.83 22.08
C ARG A 51 3.36 8.95 22.70
N HIS A 52 2.69 10.06 23.01
CA HIS A 52 3.29 11.23 23.63
C HIS A 52 2.27 11.87 24.59
N SER A 53 2.73 12.53 25.64
CA SER A 53 1.86 13.15 26.66
C SER A 53 1.18 14.42 26.15
N SER A 54 1.91 15.26 25.41
CA SER A 54 1.33 16.40 24.70
C SER A 54 0.61 15.94 23.44
N ASN A 55 -0.72 16.18 23.40
CA ASN A 55 -1.57 15.98 22.24
C ASN A 55 -1.09 16.76 21.02
N PHE A 56 -0.57 17.97 21.20
CA PHE A 56 -0.04 18.79 20.10
C PHE A 56 1.08 18.05 19.35
N VAL A 57 2.11 17.59 20.07
CA VAL A 57 3.22 16.82 19.50
C VAL A 57 2.72 15.54 18.81
N LEU A 58 1.74 14.85 19.41
CA LEU A 58 1.15 13.65 18.82
C LEU A 58 0.47 13.95 17.48
N PHE A 59 -0.35 15.00 17.40
CA PHE A 59 -1.03 15.39 16.16
C PHE A 59 -0.05 15.95 15.13
N SER A 60 0.98 16.71 15.53
CA SER A 60 2.03 17.18 14.62
C SER A 60 2.83 16.03 14.01
N VAL A 61 3.17 14.99 14.79
CA VAL A 61 3.87 13.81 14.27
C VAL A 61 2.99 13.02 13.31
N ILE A 62 1.72 12.76 13.65
CA ILE A 62 0.81 12.03 12.76
C ILE A 62 0.53 12.83 11.47
N GLY A 63 0.21 14.12 11.59
CA GLY A 63 -0.04 14.99 10.44
C GLY A 63 1.18 15.17 9.53
N GLY A 64 2.38 15.27 10.11
CA GLY A 64 3.63 15.32 9.35
C GLY A 64 3.88 14.04 8.56
N LEU A 65 3.64 12.86 9.15
CA LEU A 65 3.75 11.58 8.46
C LEU A 65 2.71 11.44 7.35
N MET A 66 1.44 11.79 7.60
CA MET A 66 0.40 11.81 6.56
C MET A 66 0.75 12.76 5.39
N LEU A 67 1.37 13.91 5.68
CA LEU A 67 1.80 14.87 4.65
C LEU A 67 2.97 14.32 3.82
N ILE A 68 3.94 13.62 4.44
CA ILE A 68 5.05 12.98 3.74
C ILE A 68 4.53 11.91 2.76
N GLU A 69 3.67 11.00 3.23
CA GLU A 69 3.11 9.93 2.37
C GLU A 69 2.12 10.48 1.33
N LEU A 70 1.45 11.61 1.59
CA LEU A 70 0.66 12.34 0.59
C LEU A 70 1.53 12.93 -0.53
N VAL A 71 2.63 13.61 -0.16
CA VAL A 71 3.59 14.16 -1.13
C VAL A 71 4.23 13.03 -1.94
N TRP A 72 4.59 11.92 -1.30
CA TRP A 72 5.11 10.74 -1.99
C TRP A 72 4.09 10.12 -2.95
N GLY A 73 2.83 9.94 -2.54
CA GLY A 73 1.76 9.46 -3.41
C GLY A 73 1.45 10.40 -4.60
N ILE A 74 1.64 11.72 -4.45
CA ILE A 74 1.56 12.66 -5.58
C ILE A 74 2.70 12.39 -6.59
N VAL A 75 3.92 12.18 -6.09
CA VAL A 75 5.17 11.96 -6.87
C VAL A 75 5.17 10.61 -7.59
N GLU A 76 4.92 9.51 -6.88
CA GLU A 76 4.74 8.13 -7.43
C GLU A 76 3.43 7.99 -8.23
N GLN A 77 2.57 9.01 -8.16
CA GLN A 77 1.25 9.08 -8.79
C GLN A 77 0.18 8.15 -8.20
N SER A 78 0.50 7.45 -7.11
CA SER A 78 -0.28 6.41 -6.46
C SER A 78 -1.22 6.93 -5.36
N LYS A 79 -2.43 6.36 -5.28
CA LYS A 79 -3.35 6.56 -4.13
C LYS A 79 -2.84 5.89 -2.85
N THR A 80 -2.10 4.78 -3.02
CA THR A 80 -1.88 3.74 -2.01
C THR A 80 -1.18 4.22 -0.73
N PRO A 81 -0.05 4.97 -0.79
CA PRO A 81 0.67 5.35 0.44
C PRO A 81 -0.19 6.23 1.36
N PHE A 82 -0.89 7.21 0.79
CA PHE A 82 -1.76 8.09 1.55
C PHE A 82 -2.97 7.35 2.15
N LEU A 83 -3.64 6.52 1.36
CA LEU A 83 -4.76 5.70 1.86
C LEU A 83 -4.33 4.75 2.99
N GLY A 84 -3.12 4.17 2.92
CA GLY A 84 -2.52 3.42 4.01
C GLY A 84 -2.39 4.23 5.31
N THR A 85 -1.93 5.49 5.23
CA THR A 85 -1.87 6.37 6.43
C THR A 85 -3.25 6.71 6.99
N VAL A 86 -4.24 6.95 6.13
CA VAL A 86 -5.64 7.20 6.54
C VAL A 86 -6.20 5.97 7.25
N LEU A 87 -5.99 4.77 6.70
CA LEU A 87 -6.39 3.51 7.33
C LEU A 87 -5.70 3.30 8.68
N ALA A 88 -4.39 3.59 8.79
CA ALA A 88 -3.68 3.52 10.06
C ALA A 88 -4.25 4.51 11.11
N VAL A 89 -4.61 5.74 10.72
CA VAL A 89 -5.27 6.68 11.64
C VAL A 89 -6.65 6.17 12.06
N ILE A 90 -7.45 5.61 11.15
CA ILE A 90 -8.75 5.00 11.46
C ILE A 90 -8.58 3.84 12.46
N ILE A 91 -7.62 2.94 12.22
CA ILE A 91 -7.29 1.83 13.13
C ILE A 91 -6.83 2.34 14.50
N ARG A 92 -5.98 3.38 14.55
CA ARG A 92 -5.53 4.01 15.81
C ARG A 92 -6.71 4.57 16.60
N ILE A 93 -7.63 5.27 15.94
CA ILE A 93 -8.83 5.83 16.56
C ILE A 93 -9.74 4.69 17.08
N GLY A 94 -10.02 3.69 16.24
CA GLY A 94 -10.85 2.53 16.60
C GLY A 94 -10.30 1.71 17.76
N ALA A 95 -8.99 1.50 17.81
CA ALA A 95 -8.29 0.82 18.91
C ALA A 95 -8.38 1.59 20.25
N SER A 96 -8.71 2.89 20.22
CA SER A 96 -8.99 3.71 21.41
C SER A 96 -10.48 3.81 21.76
N GLY A 97 -11.34 3.02 21.09
CA GLY A 97 -12.79 3.02 21.22
C GLY A 97 -13.50 3.97 20.24
N ILE A 98 -14.60 3.53 19.63
CA ILE A 98 -15.38 4.35 18.69
C ILE A 98 -16.51 5.05 19.45
N SER A 99 -16.42 6.37 19.57
CA SER A 99 -17.54 7.23 19.98
C SER A 99 -18.30 7.74 18.74
N ARG A 100 -19.53 8.22 18.90
CA ARG A 100 -20.32 8.81 17.79
C ARG A 100 -19.56 9.94 17.08
N ALA A 101 -18.86 10.80 17.83
CA ALA A 101 -18.03 11.86 17.28
C ALA A 101 -16.81 11.33 16.49
N ARG A 102 -16.17 10.24 16.96
CA ARG A 102 -15.08 9.59 16.22
C ARG A 102 -15.58 8.93 14.94
N ALA A 103 -16.74 8.26 14.97
CA ALA A 103 -17.36 7.68 13.78
C ALA A 103 -17.73 8.76 12.74
N ALA A 104 -18.37 9.86 13.17
CA ALA A 104 -18.66 10.99 12.30
C ALA A 104 -17.38 11.62 11.72
N GLY A 105 -16.33 11.78 12.53
CA GLY A 105 -15.04 12.27 12.06
C GLY A 105 -14.36 11.37 11.03
N ILE A 106 -14.50 10.04 11.15
CA ILE A 106 -14.01 9.07 10.15
C ILE A 106 -14.80 9.20 8.85
N VAL A 107 -16.13 9.30 8.89
CA VAL A 107 -16.97 9.45 7.69
C VAL A 107 -16.70 10.77 6.98
N VAL A 108 -16.72 11.89 7.70
CA VAL A 108 -16.42 13.22 7.14
C VAL A 108 -14.98 13.29 6.63
N GLY A 109 -14.03 12.70 7.35
CA GLY A 109 -12.64 12.59 6.92
C GLY A 109 -12.46 11.80 5.63
N GLY A 110 -13.16 10.66 5.47
CA GLY A 110 -13.15 9.87 4.24
C GLY A 110 -13.69 10.64 3.03
N VAL A 111 -14.81 11.35 3.20
CA VAL A 111 -15.38 12.23 2.15
C VAL A 111 -14.41 13.36 1.80
N ALA A 112 -13.80 14.01 2.80
CA ALA A 112 -12.81 15.06 2.60
C ALA A 112 -11.55 14.55 1.89
N VAL A 113 -11.08 13.33 2.19
CA VAL A 113 -9.96 12.67 1.50
C VAL A 113 -10.29 12.40 0.04
N GLY A 114 -11.47 11.85 -0.27
CA GLY A 114 -11.92 11.62 -1.65
C GLY A 114 -12.04 12.91 -2.46
N ALA A 115 -12.58 13.98 -1.85
CA ALA A 115 -12.65 15.30 -2.46
C ALA A 115 -11.27 15.94 -2.68
N MET A 116 -10.38 15.86 -1.68
CA MET A 116 -9.01 16.40 -1.76
C MET A 116 -8.19 15.68 -2.84
N PHE A 117 -8.26 14.35 -2.91
CA PHE A 117 -7.54 13.60 -3.94
C PHE A 117 -8.12 13.87 -5.34
N SER A 118 -9.44 14.05 -5.45
CA SER A 118 -10.08 14.48 -6.71
C SER A 118 -9.62 15.87 -7.16
N TRP A 119 -9.46 16.81 -6.22
CA TRP A 119 -8.91 18.14 -6.50
C TRP A 119 -7.43 18.06 -6.92
N LEU A 120 -6.57 17.34 -6.19
CA LEU A 120 -5.16 17.13 -6.52
C LEU A 120 -4.97 16.48 -7.91
N GLN A 121 -5.81 15.49 -8.24
CA GLN A 121 -5.81 14.82 -9.54
C GLN A 121 -6.46 15.67 -10.66
N SER A 122 -7.07 16.83 -10.37
CA SER A 122 -7.54 17.73 -11.44
C SER A 122 -6.36 18.40 -12.16
N PHE A 123 -5.27 18.73 -11.43
CA PHE A 123 -4.06 19.31 -12.02
C PHE A 123 -3.34 18.38 -13.02
N LYS A 124 -3.52 17.05 -12.88
CA LYS A 124 -3.02 16.07 -13.87
C LYS A 124 -3.85 16.00 -15.15
N VAL A 125 -5.13 16.40 -15.12
CA VAL A 125 -5.97 16.48 -16.33
C VAL A 125 -5.53 17.64 -17.24
N GLY A 126 -4.83 18.64 -16.69
CA GLY A 126 -4.27 19.76 -17.45
C GLY A 126 -3.21 19.41 -18.50
N THR A 127 -2.72 18.16 -18.53
CA THR A 127 -1.81 17.66 -19.58
C THR A 127 -2.48 16.74 -20.60
N LEU A 128 -3.79 16.46 -20.48
CA LEU A 128 -4.56 15.86 -21.58
C LEU A 128 -4.74 16.89 -22.69
N THR A 129 -4.66 16.44 -23.95
CA THR A 129 -4.88 17.33 -25.10
C THR A 129 -6.30 17.91 -25.05
N ALA A 130 -6.46 19.16 -25.49
CA ALA A 130 -7.74 19.88 -25.40
C ALA A 130 -8.90 19.10 -26.07
N GLN A 131 -8.62 18.31 -27.10
CA GLN A 131 -9.60 17.42 -27.74
C GLN A 131 -10.13 16.33 -26.80
N ALA A 132 -9.29 15.70 -25.97
CA ALA A 132 -9.76 14.70 -25.00
C ALA A 132 -10.65 15.32 -23.91
N ALA A 133 -10.30 16.52 -23.44
CA ALA A 133 -11.13 17.29 -22.51
C ALA A 133 -12.48 17.70 -23.15
N MET A 134 -12.48 18.12 -24.42
CA MET A 134 -13.70 18.45 -25.17
C MET A 134 -14.58 17.22 -25.42
N GLN A 135 -14.01 16.07 -25.78
CA GLN A 135 -14.75 14.82 -25.99
C GLN A 135 -15.41 14.33 -24.70
N ALA A 136 -14.70 14.36 -23.57
CA ALA A 136 -15.28 14.07 -22.26
C ALA A 136 -16.42 15.04 -21.92
N ALA A 137 -16.21 16.35 -22.15
CA ALA A 137 -17.24 17.36 -21.92
C ALA A 137 -18.49 17.20 -22.80
N SER A 138 -18.36 16.68 -24.04
CA SER A 138 -19.54 16.33 -24.85
C SER A 138 -20.30 15.12 -24.32
N ALA A 139 -19.60 14.07 -23.87
CA ALA A 139 -20.25 12.90 -23.26
C ALA A 139 -20.93 13.24 -21.91
N ASP A 140 -20.38 14.20 -21.15
CA ASP A 140 -20.97 14.68 -19.88
C ASP A 140 -22.34 15.35 -20.07
N LEU A 141 -22.68 15.81 -21.28
CA LEU A 141 -23.98 16.38 -21.59
C LEU A 141 -25.09 15.32 -21.73
N GLU A 142 -24.75 14.04 -21.96
CA GLU A 142 -25.74 12.96 -22.05
C GLU A 142 -26.34 12.61 -20.68
N TYR A 143 -25.61 12.88 -19.60
CA TYR A 143 -26.05 12.61 -18.23
C TYR A 143 -27.05 13.67 -17.72
N PRO A 144 -27.96 13.31 -16.78
CA PRO A 144 -28.92 14.26 -16.22
C PRO A 144 -28.25 15.47 -15.54
N PRO A 145 -28.79 16.70 -15.65
CA PRO A 145 -28.13 17.91 -15.15
C PRO A 145 -27.71 17.87 -13.67
N GLY A 146 -28.48 17.20 -12.80
CA GLY A 146 -28.13 17.03 -11.38
C GLY A 146 -27.00 16.03 -11.11
N VAL A 147 -26.63 15.18 -12.08
CA VAL A 147 -25.54 14.20 -11.98
C VAL A 147 -24.23 14.79 -12.50
N ARG A 148 -24.28 15.67 -13.51
CA ARG A 148 -23.08 16.26 -14.17
C ARG A 148 -22.03 16.82 -13.20
N PRO A 149 -22.36 17.58 -12.12
CA PRO A 149 -21.37 18.10 -11.18
C PRO A 149 -20.55 17.02 -10.45
N PHE A 150 -21.05 15.78 -10.42
CA PHE A 150 -20.47 14.66 -9.69
C PHE A 150 -19.80 13.61 -10.61
N LEU A 151 -19.91 13.72 -11.94
CA LEU A 151 -19.31 12.75 -12.88
C LEU A 151 -17.79 12.63 -12.72
N SER A 152 -17.11 13.75 -12.49
CA SER A 152 -15.67 13.81 -12.23
C SER A 152 -15.24 13.11 -10.93
N ILE A 153 -16.19 12.91 -10.00
CA ILE A 153 -16.02 12.15 -8.76
C ILE A 153 -16.37 10.68 -8.98
N PHE A 154 -17.51 10.38 -9.63
CA PHE A 154 -17.95 9.01 -9.89
C PHE A 154 -16.94 8.23 -10.76
N ARG A 155 -16.38 8.85 -11.81
CA ARG A 155 -15.31 8.27 -12.65
C ARG A 155 -13.95 8.07 -11.94
N ARG A 156 -13.86 8.34 -10.62
CA ARG A 156 -12.63 8.19 -9.82
C ARG A 156 -12.80 7.26 -8.62
N PHE A 157 -13.98 6.64 -8.51
CA PHE A 157 -14.23 5.49 -7.65
C PHE A 157 -14.15 4.23 -8.51
N ASP A 158 -12.99 3.60 -8.47
CA ASP A 158 -12.63 2.41 -9.27
C ASP A 158 -13.64 1.25 -9.10
N LEU A 159 -14.35 1.21 -7.97
CA LEU A 159 -15.48 0.31 -7.70
C LEU A 159 -16.72 0.55 -8.58
N PHE A 160 -17.06 1.80 -8.91
CA PHE A 160 -18.14 2.11 -9.87
C PHE A 160 -17.71 1.84 -11.31
N GLU A 161 -16.41 1.96 -11.60
CA GLU A 161 -15.85 1.61 -12.91
C GLU A 161 -15.95 0.08 -13.13
N ALA A 162 -15.46 -0.74 -12.19
CA ALA A 162 -15.66 -2.19 -12.28
C ALA A 162 -17.16 -2.60 -12.25
N ALA A 163 -18.03 -1.92 -11.52
CA ALA A 163 -19.48 -2.20 -11.58
C ALA A 163 -20.08 -1.89 -12.98
N THR A 164 -19.48 -0.94 -13.71
CA THR A 164 -19.82 -0.64 -15.10
C THR A 164 -19.25 -1.71 -16.04
N ASP A 165 -18.02 -2.17 -15.81
CA ASP A 165 -17.41 -3.27 -16.58
C ASP A 165 -18.26 -4.57 -16.48
N VAL A 166 -18.72 -4.93 -15.27
CA VAL A 166 -19.62 -6.07 -15.03
C VAL A 166 -20.93 -5.94 -15.81
N TYR A 167 -21.49 -4.73 -15.92
CA TYR A 167 -22.70 -4.48 -16.67
C TYR A 167 -22.49 -4.70 -18.18
N TYR A 168 -21.41 -4.16 -18.76
CA TYR A 168 -21.09 -4.33 -20.18
C TYR A 168 -20.61 -5.75 -20.54
N MET A 169 -20.10 -6.52 -19.58
CA MET A 169 -19.90 -7.96 -19.77
C MET A 169 -21.20 -8.70 -20.08
N ASN A 170 -22.38 -8.19 -19.67
CA ASN A 170 -23.70 -8.69 -20.04
C ASN A 170 -23.85 -10.22 -19.81
N GLY A 171 -23.41 -10.68 -18.64
CA GLY A 171 -23.46 -12.11 -18.26
C GLY A 171 -22.47 -13.03 -18.97
N ARG A 172 -21.53 -12.50 -19.78
CA ARG A 172 -20.41 -13.29 -20.31
C ARG A 172 -19.51 -13.76 -19.15
N PRO A 173 -19.11 -15.04 -19.10
CA PRO A 173 -18.17 -15.51 -18.08
C PRO A 173 -16.78 -14.95 -18.37
N TRP A 174 -16.09 -14.48 -17.32
CA TRP A 174 -14.69 -14.03 -17.40
C TRP A 174 -13.72 -15.19 -17.08
N ILE A 175 -13.89 -15.83 -15.93
CA ILE A 175 -13.05 -16.91 -15.42
C ILE A 175 -13.91 -17.95 -14.70
N SER A 176 -13.52 -19.22 -14.71
CA SER A 176 -14.24 -20.24 -13.95
C SER A 176 -13.85 -20.23 -12.46
N PRO A 177 -14.74 -20.61 -11.52
CA PRO A 177 -14.40 -20.68 -10.10
C PRO A 177 -13.19 -21.58 -9.78
N ALA A 178 -12.98 -22.64 -10.57
CA ALA A 178 -11.85 -23.55 -10.42
C ALA A 178 -10.53 -22.89 -10.86
N GLU A 179 -10.54 -22.16 -11.98
CA GLU A 179 -9.38 -21.42 -12.48
C GLU A 179 -9.07 -20.20 -11.59
N LEU A 180 -10.08 -19.53 -11.04
CA LEU A 180 -9.90 -18.48 -10.02
C LEU A 180 -9.13 -19.03 -8.80
N ALA A 181 -9.58 -20.17 -8.25
CA ALA A 181 -8.93 -20.79 -7.10
C ALA A 181 -7.50 -21.27 -7.41
N HIS A 182 -7.28 -21.82 -8.61
CA HIS A 182 -5.97 -22.24 -9.10
C HIS A 182 -4.98 -21.07 -9.20
N ARG A 183 -5.39 -19.97 -9.83
CA ARG A 183 -4.56 -18.75 -9.95
C ARG A 183 -4.31 -18.07 -8.60
N ALA A 184 -5.32 -18.01 -7.73
CA ALA A 184 -5.17 -17.46 -6.38
C ALA A 184 -4.11 -18.20 -5.55
N VAL A 185 -3.93 -19.51 -5.75
CA VAL A 185 -2.84 -20.28 -5.15
C VAL A 185 -1.49 -20.01 -5.83
N ILE A 186 -1.45 -19.95 -7.17
CA ILE A 186 -0.24 -19.64 -7.93
C ILE A 186 0.33 -18.26 -7.58
N ASP A 187 -0.52 -17.25 -7.42
CA ASP A 187 -0.08 -15.87 -7.16
C ASP A 187 0.54 -15.68 -5.76
N LEU A 188 0.35 -16.63 -4.83
CA LEU A 188 1.08 -16.67 -3.56
C LEU A 188 2.51 -17.20 -3.69
N ILE A 189 2.82 -17.96 -4.75
CA ILE A 189 4.15 -18.54 -4.97
C ILE A 189 5.12 -17.46 -5.48
N PRO A 190 6.38 -17.36 -5.00
CA PRO A 190 7.37 -16.45 -5.56
C PRO A 190 7.72 -16.83 -7.01
N SER A 191 7.71 -15.87 -7.95
CA SER A 191 8.00 -16.13 -9.37
C SER A 191 9.44 -16.56 -9.63
N GLN A 192 10.34 -16.25 -8.69
CA GLN A 192 11.74 -16.68 -8.67
C GLN A 192 11.89 -18.20 -8.47
N LEU A 193 10.81 -18.93 -8.14
CA LEU A 193 10.75 -20.40 -8.17
C LEU A 193 10.36 -20.97 -9.54
N GLY A 194 10.36 -20.16 -10.61
CA GLY A 194 10.02 -20.57 -11.97
C GLY A 194 8.52 -20.57 -12.28
N VAL A 195 7.70 -19.95 -11.43
CA VAL A 195 6.24 -19.88 -11.60
C VAL A 195 5.84 -18.58 -12.30
N THR A 196 5.22 -18.71 -13.47
CA THR A 196 4.56 -17.59 -14.16
C THR A 196 3.32 -17.17 -13.37
N LYS A 197 3.28 -15.89 -12.96
CA LYS A 197 2.09 -15.31 -12.30
C LYS A 197 1.10 -14.76 -13.32
N TYR A 198 -0.15 -14.67 -12.91
CA TYR A 198 -1.21 -14.08 -13.72
C TYR A 198 -1.36 -12.61 -13.30
N PRO A 199 -1.11 -11.63 -14.19
CA PRO A 199 -1.21 -10.21 -13.84
C PRO A 199 -2.70 -9.83 -13.76
N SER A 200 -3.34 -10.15 -12.63
CA SER A 200 -4.79 -10.12 -12.44
C SER A 200 -5.46 -8.82 -12.93
N GLY A 201 -4.84 -7.67 -12.65
CA GLY A 201 -5.32 -6.37 -13.13
C GLY A 201 -5.19 -6.20 -14.65
N VAL A 202 -4.11 -6.66 -15.27
CA VAL A 202 -3.95 -6.58 -16.73
C VAL A 202 -4.99 -7.48 -17.42
N GLU A 203 -5.25 -8.67 -16.87
CA GLU A 203 -6.32 -9.53 -17.40
C GLU A 203 -7.74 -8.95 -17.19
N TRP A 204 -8.00 -8.19 -16.11
CA TRP A 204 -9.23 -7.40 -15.97
C TRP A 204 -9.35 -6.33 -17.07
N ALA A 205 -8.27 -5.57 -17.24
CA ALA A 205 -8.18 -4.48 -18.20
C ALA A 205 -8.44 -4.98 -19.63
N THR A 206 -7.85 -6.11 -20.02
CA THR A 206 -8.06 -6.69 -21.36
C THR A 206 -9.43 -7.36 -21.52
N ASN A 207 -9.83 -8.22 -20.58
CA ASN A 207 -10.95 -9.16 -20.82
C ASN A 207 -12.31 -8.67 -20.32
N VAL A 208 -12.34 -7.79 -19.31
CA VAL A 208 -13.58 -7.31 -18.68
C VAL A 208 -13.81 -5.84 -19.02
N ARG A 209 -12.87 -4.96 -18.69
CA ARG A 209 -12.93 -3.53 -18.98
C ARG A 209 -12.84 -3.22 -20.48
N GLY A 210 -12.21 -4.08 -21.27
CA GLY A 210 -12.29 -4.06 -22.74
C GLY A 210 -13.71 -4.26 -23.31
N SER A 211 -14.72 -4.57 -22.47
CA SER A 211 -16.13 -4.59 -22.87
C SER A 211 -16.86 -3.25 -22.70
N SER A 212 -16.33 -2.35 -21.85
CA SER A 212 -16.95 -1.06 -21.49
C SER A 212 -16.20 0.15 -22.07
N VAL A 213 -14.88 0.05 -22.26
CA VAL A 213 -14.00 1.15 -22.68
C VAL A 213 -12.99 0.64 -23.72
N ASP A 214 -12.60 1.48 -24.69
CA ASP A 214 -11.45 1.18 -25.55
C ASP A 214 -10.14 1.28 -24.75
N MET A 215 -9.48 0.13 -24.59
CA MET A 215 -8.23 0.00 -23.84
C MET A 215 -6.98 0.16 -24.71
N SER A 216 -7.13 0.50 -26.01
CA SER A 216 -6.01 0.67 -26.96
C SER A 216 -4.96 1.72 -26.54
N GLN A 217 -5.32 2.64 -25.64
CA GLN A 217 -4.44 3.68 -25.09
C GLN A 217 -4.21 3.57 -23.57
N VAL A 218 -4.74 2.53 -22.91
CA VAL A 218 -4.78 2.42 -21.44
C VAL A 218 -3.81 1.37 -20.92
N THR A 219 -2.59 1.79 -20.60
CA THR A 219 -1.55 0.93 -19.99
C THR A 219 -1.70 0.73 -18.48
N VAL A 220 -2.50 1.56 -17.80
CA VAL A 220 -2.67 1.53 -16.34
C VAL A 220 -3.94 0.76 -15.99
N SER A 221 -3.79 -0.45 -15.46
CA SER A 221 -4.91 -1.16 -14.84
C SER A 221 -5.02 -0.83 -13.36
N LEU A 222 -6.23 -0.48 -12.93
CA LEU A 222 -6.73 -0.80 -11.60
C LEU A 222 -8.26 -0.72 -11.57
N ALA A 223 -8.90 -1.86 -11.78
CA ALA A 223 -10.08 -2.22 -11.01
C ALA A 223 -10.16 -3.74 -10.91
N GLU A 224 -10.59 -4.21 -9.75
CA GLU A 224 -11.80 -5.03 -9.63
C GLU A 224 -12.42 -4.63 -8.29
N GLY A 225 -13.58 -5.16 -7.95
CA GLY A 225 -14.06 -5.19 -6.57
C GLY A 225 -14.46 -6.61 -6.19
N HIS A 226 -14.34 -7.01 -4.91
CA HIS A 226 -14.78 -8.34 -4.46
C HIS A 226 -16.28 -8.63 -4.72
N PHE A 227 -17.10 -7.60 -4.87
CA PHE A 227 -18.48 -7.74 -5.37
C PHE A 227 -18.56 -7.95 -6.90
N ASN A 228 -17.65 -7.36 -7.67
CA ASN A 228 -17.66 -7.41 -9.12
C ASN A 228 -17.00 -8.71 -9.60
N GLU A 229 -15.81 -9.04 -9.09
CA GLU A 229 -15.06 -10.27 -9.35
C GLU A 229 -15.94 -11.49 -9.03
N GLY A 230 -16.48 -11.54 -7.81
CA GLY A 230 -17.39 -12.60 -7.38
C GLY A 230 -18.66 -12.71 -8.22
N TYR A 231 -19.19 -11.60 -8.74
CA TYR A 231 -20.40 -11.63 -9.58
C TYR A 231 -20.13 -12.21 -10.98
N LEU A 232 -19.00 -11.89 -11.62
CA LEU A 232 -18.65 -12.51 -12.92
C LEU A 232 -18.20 -13.97 -12.78
N VAL A 233 -17.65 -14.37 -11.63
CA VAL A 233 -17.23 -15.74 -11.36
C VAL A 233 -18.43 -16.67 -11.08
N ALA A 234 -19.36 -16.25 -10.21
CA ALA A 234 -20.45 -17.10 -9.73
C ALA A 234 -21.70 -16.32 -9.25
N GLY A 235 -21.94 -15.12 -9.77
CA GLY A 235 -23.07 -14.26 -9.37
C GLY A 235 -23.07 -13.99 -7.87
N TYR A 236 -24.27 -13.93 -7.26
CA TYR A 236 -24.42 -13.69 -5.83
C TYR A 236 -23.72 -14.72 -4.92
N ALA A 237 -23.45 -15.94 -5.40
CA ALA A 237 -22.70 -16.94 -4.65
C ALA A 237 -21.20 -16.59 -4.57
N GLY A 238 -20.61 -16.10 -5.68
CA GLY A 238 -19.24 -15.61 -5.69
C GLY A 238 -19.10 -14.31 -4.90
N VAL A 239 -20.03 -13.36 -5.06
CA VAL A 239 -20.13 -12.14 -4.22
C VAL A 239 -20.01 -12.47 -2.73
N PHE A 240 -20.76 -13.47 -2.26
CA PHE A 240 -20.73 -13.92 -0.87
C PHE A 240 -19.39 -14.58 -0.48
N ALA A 241 -18.85 -15.44 -1.35
CA ALA A 241 -17.57 -16.11 -1.12
C ALA A 241 -16.40 -15.11 -1.01
N GLU A 242 -16.30 -14.14 -1.92
CA GLU A 242 -15.23 -13.14 -1.89
C GLU A 242 -15.39 -12.16 -0.73
N SER A 243 -16.62 -11.76 -0.39
CA SER A 243 -16.91 -11.00 0.83
C SER A 243 -16.41 -11.72 2.09
N PHE A 244 -16.49 -13.05 2.12
CA PHE A 244 -15.94 -13.86 3.21
C PHE A 244 -14.40 -13.89 3.19
N VAL A 245 -13.74 -13.88 2.03
CA VAL A 245 -12.28 -13.76 1.92
C VAL A 245 -11.80 -12.39 2.43
N VAL A 246 -12.45 -11.29 2.03
CA VAL A 246 -12.15 -9.94 2.54
C VAL A 246 -12.35 -9.88 4.06
N LEU A 247 -13.44 -10.46 4.58
CA LEU A 247 -13.68 -10.55 6.02
C LEU A 247 -12.60 -11.36 6.75
N ALA A 248 -12.16 -12.50 6.18
CA ALA A 248 -11.07 -13.31 6.71
C ALA A 248 -9.73 -12.54 6.72
N MET A 249 -9.46 -11.75 5.68
CA MET A 249 -8.29 -10.87 5.61
C MET A 249 -8.35 -9.76 6.68
N ILE A 250 -9.52 -9.13 6.91
CA ILE A 250 -9.70 -8.15 8.00
C ILE A 250 -9.41 -8.81 9.37
N PHE A 251 -9.89 -10.03 9.60
CA PHE A 251 -9.57 -10.77 10.83
C PHE A 251 -8.08 -11.12 10.94
N LEU A 252 -7.43 -11.52 9.84
CA LEU A 252 -6.00 -11.80 9.79
C LEU A 252 -5.17 -10.54 10.11
N VAL A 253 -5.45 -9.41 9.47
CA VAL A 253 -4.77 -8.13 9.72
C VAL A 253 -4.93 -7.70 11.18
N ALA A 254 -6.16 -7.75 11.71
CA ALA A 254 -6.42 -7.46 13.13
C ALA A 254 -5.69 -8.42 14.08
N ARG A 255 -5.57 -9.70 13.72
CA ARG A 255 -4.84 -10.72 14.50
C ARG A 255 -3.32 -10.54 14.43
N CYS A 256 -2.79 -10.05 13.31
CA CYS A 256 -1.40 -9.70 13.10
C CYS A 256 -1.01 -8.45 13.90
N LEU A 257 -1.76 -7.36 13.78
CA LEU A 257 -1.53 -6.10 14.51
C LEU A 257 -1.58 -6.28 16.04
N ARG A 258 -2.44 -7.17 16.55
CA ARG A 258 -2.50 -7.53 17.98
C ARG A 258 -1.38 -8.47 18.44
N SER A 259 -0.55 -9.00 17.54
CA SER A 259 0.48 -9.99 17.85
C SER A 259 1.86 -9.37 18.08
N ARG A 260 2.51 -9.71 19.19
CA ARG A 260 3.88 -9.25 19.49
C ARG A 260 4.94 -9.71 18.46
N HIS A 261 4.66 -10.76 17.70
CA HIS A 261 5.64 -11.40 16.81
C HIS A 261 5.45 -11.07 15.32
N ILE A 262 4.23 -10.73 14.89
CA ILE A 262 3.88 -10.53 13.46
C ILE A 262 3.16 -9.19 13.20
N TYR A 263 3.30 -8.21 14.11
CA TYR A 263 2.75 -6.86 13.89
C TYR A 263 3.33 -6.16 12.64
N LEU A 264 4.55 -6.50 12.22
CA LEU A 264 5.15 -5.99 10.98
C LEU A 264 4.39 -6.47 9.73
N LEU A 265 3.94 -7.73 9.72
CA LEU A 265 3.07 -8.25 8.66
C LEU A 265 1.69 -7.55 8.69
N GLY A 266 1.18 -7.26 9.89
CA GLY A 266 -0.03 -6.45 10.07
C GLY A 266 0.11 -5.02 9.56
N LEU A 267 1.28 -4.39 9.76
CA LEU A 267 1.60 -3.08 9.19
C LEU A 267 1.69 -3.13 7.67
N ALA A 268 2.36 -4.15 7.12
CA ALA A 268 2.48 -4.32 5.67
C ALA A 268 1.12 -4.51 4.99
N PHE A 269 0.18 -5.23 5.61
CA PHE A 269 -1.19 -5.32 5.10
C PHE A 269 -2.02 -4.04 5.30
N VAL A 270 -1.65 -3.14 6.22
CA VAL A 270 -2.30 -1.81 6.38
C VAL A 270 -1.79 -0.79 5.35
N GLU A 271 -0.58 -0.97 4.83
CA GLU A 271 -0.06 -0.19 3.70
C GLU A 271 -0.82 -0.43 2.39
N LEU A 272 -1.60 -1.52 2.32
CA LEU A 272 -2.16 -2.05 1.08
C LEU A 272 -3.71 -2.02 1.08
N PRO A 273 -4.34 -0.83 0.93
CA PRO A 273 -5.76 -0.69 0.57
C PRO A 273 -6.28 -1.66 -0.51
N PRO A 274 -5.50 -2.04 -1.55
CA PRO A 274 -5.88 -3.10 -2.49
C PRO A 274 -6.32 -4.44 -1.87
N LEU A 275 -5.91 -4.77 -0.63
CA LEU A 275 -6.37 -5.96 0.10
C LEU A 275 -7.84 -5.90 0.56
N PHE A 276 -8.46 -4.72 0.50
CA PHE A 276 -9.85 -4.48 0.87
C PHE A 276 -10.67 -3.92 -0.31
N GLU A 277 -9.99 -3.32 -1.29
CA GLU A 277 -10.60 -2.74 -2.49
C GLU A 277 -10.75 -3.75 -3.64
N ARG A 278 -9.82 -4.71 -3.82
CA ARG A 278 -9.83 -5.69 -4.92
C ARG A 278 -10.57 -7.00 -4.55
N GLY A 279 -10.85 -7.83 -5.57
CA GLY A 279 -11.33 -9.20 -5.39
C GLY A 279 -10.20 -10.21 -5.12
N VAL A 280 -10.54 -11.50 -5.08
CA VAL A 280 -9.67 -12.59 -4.62
C VAL A 280 -8.33 -12.66 -5.35
N LEU A 281 -8.27 -12.54 -6.68
CA LEU A 281 -7.00 -12.56 -7.42
C LEU A 281 -6.14 -11.33 -7.10
N GLY A 282 -6.79 -10.17 -6.96
CA GLY A 282 -6.09 -8.95 -6.56
C GLY A 282 -5.52 -9.04 -5.13
N ILE A 283 -6.22 -9.73 -4.24
CA ILE A 283 -5.77 -10.02 -2.87
C ILE A 283 -4.60 -11.02 -2.88
N SER A 284 -4.69 -12.13 -3.59
CA SER A 284 -3.61 -13.14 -3.63
C SER A 284 -2.33 -12.60 -4.27
N GLU A 285 -2.44 -11.87 -5.39
CA GLU A 285 -1.31 -11.18 -6.02
C GLU A 285 -0.62 -10.24 -5.05
N THR A 286 -1.40 -9.43 -4.32
CA THR A 286 -0.90 -8.45 -3.36
C THR A 286 -0.21 -9.16 -2.19
N VAL A 287 -0.90 -10.08 -1.50
CA VAL A 287 -0.34 -10.86 -0.38
C VAL A 287 0.94 -11.59 -0.80
N GLY A 288 0.96 -12.21 -1.98
CA GLY A 288 2.12 -12.90 -2.53
C GLY A 288 3.32 -11.98 -2.73
N LYS A 289 3.12 -10.75 -3.23
CA LYS A 289 4.19 -9.73 -3.35
C LYS A 289 4.67 -9.25 -1.97
N THR A 290 3.74 -8.93 -1.06
CA THR A 290 4.07 -8.43 0.29
C THR A 290 4.88 -9.44 1.11
N LEU A 291 4.53 -10.73 1.04
CA LEU A 291 5.28 -11.78 1.73
C LEU A 291 6.72 -11.89 1.22
N GLN A 292 6.96 -11.75 -0.09
CA GLN A 292 8.30 -11.71 -0.67
C GLN A 292 9.09 -10.46 -0.19
N GLN A 293 8.48 -9.27 -0.26
CA GLN A 293 9.09 -8.03 0.26
C GLN A 293 9.46 -8.15 1.75
N MET A 294 8.59 -8.75 2.56
CA MET A 294 8.83 -9.00 3.99
C MET A 294 9.98 -9.99 4.24
N VAL A 295 10.15 -11.02 3.41
CA VAL A 295 11.31 -11.93 3.48
C VAL A 295 12.61 -11.19 3.15
N VAL A 296 12.63 -10.35 2.10
CA VAL A 296 13.82 -9.55 1.74
C VAL A 296 14.14 -8.55 2.85
N ALA A 297 13.14 -7.85 3.40
CA ALA A 297 13.31 -6.96 4.54
C ALA A 297 13.86 -7.67 5.79
N ALA A 298 13.43 -8.90 6.06
CA ALA A 298 13.96 -9.71 7.15
C ALA A 298 15.43 -10.10 6.92
N ILE A 299 15.81 -10.48 5.70
CA ILE A 299 17.21 -10.78 5.32
C ILE A 299 18.09 -9.53 5.50
N VAL A 300 17.64 -8.36 5.04
CA VAL A 300 18.36 -7.08 5.23
C VAL A 300 18.50 -6.74 6.73
N ALA A 301 17.43 -6.92 7.52
CA ALA A 301 17.47 -6.67 8.96
C ALA A 301 18.47 -7.61 9.70
N LEU A 302 18.51 -8.89 9.32
CA LEU A 302 19.47 -9.86 9.86
C LEU A 302 20.92 -9.52 9.47
N ALA A 303 21.17 -9.19 8.21
CA ALA A 303 22.49 -8.75 7.74
C ALA A 303 22.97 -7.48 8.46
N VAL A 304 22.10 -6.48 8.67
CA VAL A 304 22.41 -5.28 9.44
C VAL A 304 22.66 -5.61 10.92
N ALA A 305 21.91 -6.52 11.53
CA ALA A 305 22.15 -6.98 12.90
C ALA A 305 23.52 -7.67 13.04
N GLN A 306 23.88 -8.55 12.10
CA GLN A 306 25.16 -9.25 12.05
C GLN A 306 26.34 -8.29 11.78
N TYR A 307 26.17 -7.29 10.90
CA TYR A 307 27.19 -6.26 10.69
C TYR A 307 27.41 -5.40 11.96
N ARG A 308 26.32 -5.08 12.68
CA ARG A 308 26.40 -4.33 13.94
C ARG A 308 27.05 -5.14 15.06
N SER A 309 26.75 -6.44 15.19
CA SER A 309 27.44 -7.29 16.17
C SER A 309 28.93 -7.43 15.81
N PHE A 310 29.26 -7.67 14.54
CA PHE A 310 30.66 -7.75 14.08
C PHE A 310 31.45 -6.46 14.33
N ARG A 311 30.86 -5.28 14.04
CA ARG A 311 31.46 -3.99 14.43
C ARG A 311 31.62 -3.86 15.96
N ALA A 312 30.63 -4.29 16.75
CA ALA A 312 30.73 -4.24 18.21
C ALA A 312 31.82 -5.19 18.76
N HIS A 313 32.01 -6.36 18.16
CA HIS A 313 33.12 -7.26 18.51
C HIS A 313 34.48 -6.67 18.13
N ARG A 314 34.64 -6.11 16.92
CA ARG A 314 35.87 -5.39 16.53
C ARG A 314 36.15 -4.19 17.44
N ALA A 315 35.14 -3.39 17.78
CA ALA A 315 35.30 -2.24 18.68
C ALA A 315 35.62 -2.64 20.14
N ARG A 316 35.26 -3.85 20.57
CA ARG A 316 35.69 -4.41 21.87
C ARG A 316 37.13 -4.93 21.80
N ALA A 317 37.51 -5.63 20.73
CA ALA A 317 38.86 -6.15 20.52
C ALA A 317 39.90 -5.03 20.28
N ALA A 318 39.49 -3.90 19.71
CA ALA A 318 40.33 -2.73 19.46
C ALA A 318 40.37 -1.73 20.63
N ARG A 319 39.71 -2.00 21.77
CA ARG A 319 39.98 -1.25 23.00
C ARG A 319 41.30 -1.75 23.58
N PRO A 320 42.30 -0.88 23.83
CA PRO A 320 43.44 -1.28 24.63
C PRO A 320 42.93 -1.73 26.01
N GLN A 321 43.52 -2.79 26.54
CA GLN A 321 43.29 -3.18 27.93
C GLN A 321 43.86 -2.07 28.81
N THR A 322 43.00 -1.23 29.37
CA THR A 322 43.39 -0.43 30.54
C THR A 322 43.79 -1.41 31.63
N PRO A 323 45.05 -1.37 32.12
CA PRO A 323 45.50 -2.33 33.12
C PRO A 323 44.57 -2.29 34.32
N SER A 324 44.30 -3.47 34.88
CA SER A 324 43.40 -3.64 36.01
C SER A 324 43.84 -2.77 37.19
N THR A 325 42.90 -2.40 38.06
CA THR A 325 43.22 -1.63 39.27
C THR A 325 44.29 -2.34 40.11
N THR A 326 44.32 -3.67 40.08
CA THR A 326 45.35 -4.53 40.69
C THR A 326 46.73 -4.32 40.07
N GLU A 327 46.85 -4.31 38.74
CA GLU A 327 48.12 -4.05 38.03
C GLU A 327 48.63 -2.64 38.27
N ARG A 328 47.73 -1.63 38.37
CA ARG A 328 48.14 -0.26 38.71
C ARG A 328 48.80 -0.19 40.09
N VAL A 329 48.22 -0.82 41.10
CA VAL A 329 48.79 -0.87 42.45
C VAL A 329 50.14 -1.60 42.47
N VAL A 330 50.32 -2.65 41.66
CA VAL A 330 51.63 -3.33 41.52
C VAL A 330 52.66 -2.43 40.84
N LEU A 331 52.28 -1.64 39.83
CA LEU A 331 53.18 -0.72 39.12
C LEU A 331 53.53 0.54 39.93
N GLU A 332 52.61 1.08 40.73
CA GLU A 332 52.91 2.19 41.66
C GLU A 332 53.82 1.72 42.80
N ASN A 333 53.63 0.51 43.33
CA ASN A 333 54.48 -0.07 44.37
C ASN A 333 55.83 -0.63 43.84
N ALA A 334 56.09 -0.61 42.53
CA ALA A 334 57.36 -1.03 41.94
C ALA A 334 58.40 0.11 41.82
N HIS A 335 58.06 1.31 42.30
CA HIS A 335 58.90 2.52 42.24
C HIS A 335 59.15 3.16 43.62
N VAL A 336 59.09 2.35 44.69
CA VAL A 336 59.40 2.73 46.09
C VAL A 336 60.40 1.72 46.67
#